data_AF-A0A6J3C8R6-F1
#
_entry.id   AF-A0A6J3C8R6-F1
#
_cell.length_a   1.000
_cell.length_b   1.000
_cell.length_c   1.000
_cell.angle_alpha   90.00
_cell.angle_beta   90.00
_cell.angle_gamma   90.00
#
_symmetry.space_group_name_H-M   'P 1'
#
loop_
_entity.id
_entity.type
_entity.pdbx_description
1 polymer ?
#
loop_
_entity_poly.entity_id
_entity_poly.type
_entity_poly.pdbx_seq_one_letter_code
_entity_poly.pdbx_strand_id
1 'polypeptide(L)' 'MFKSRGDIVYKCTVRLLEDTEILECEFHPSYKGKYLLEHVCQQLNLTEIDYFGLRYVDAGGQRVSDT' A
#
# COMPACT_ATOMS: atom_id res chain seq x y z
N MET A 1 12.86 -13.71 -20.79
CA MET A 1 13.47 -14.67 -19.84
C MET A 1 13.65 -13.97 -18.50
N PHE A 2 12.78 -14.28 -17.54
CA PHE A 2 13.09 -14.17 -16.11
C PHE A 2 12.54 -15.45 -15.49
N LYS A 3 13.43 -16.40 -15.22
CA LYS A 3 13.15 -17.52 -14.33
C LYS A 3 14.10 -17.33 -13.15
N SER A 4 13.58 -16.84 -12.04
CA SER A 4 14.25 -16.90 -10.75
C SER A 4 13.23 -17.27 -9.69
N ARG A 5 13.71 -18.04 -8.72
CA ARG A 5 12.95 -18.78 -7.71
C ARG A 5 11.93 -17.88 -7.01
N GLY A 6 10.66 -18.24 -7.10
CA GLY A 6 9.54 -17.72 -6.29
C GLY A 6 9.80 -16.38 -5.64
N ASP A 7 9.70 -15.29 -6.41
CA ASP A 7 9.74 -13.94 -5.87
C ASP A 7 8.59 -13.84 -4.86
N ILE A 8 8.94 -13.84 -3.57
CA ILE A 8 7.96 -13.68 -2.50
C ILE A 8 7.39 -12.28 -2.70
N VAL A 9 6.09 -12.21 -2.98
CA VAL A 9 5.34 -10.96 -3.05
C VAL A 9 4.35 -10.93 -1.91
N TYR A 10 4.28 -9.80 -1.21
CA TYR A 10 3.23 -9.55 -0.24
C TYR A 10 2.03 -8.94 -0.94
N LYS A 11 0.85 -9.45 -0.59
CA LYS A 11 -0.43 -8.91 -1.06
C LYS A 11 -1.05 -8.09 0.07
N CYS A 12 -1.57 -6.92 -0.27
CA CYS A 12 -2.35 -6.11 0.65
C CYS A 12 -3.50 -5.42 -0.09
N THR A 13 -4.46 -4.94 0.68
CA THR A 13 -5.55 -4.11 0.17
C THR A 13 -5.45 -2.71 0.78
N VAL A 14 -5.74 -1.69 -0.03
CA VAL A 14 -5.76 -0.29 0.38
C VAL A 14 -7.20 0.20 0.26
N ARG A 15 -7.76 0.67 1.37
CA ARG A 15 -9.10 1.27 1.38
C ARG A 15 -8.99 2.78 1.25
N LEU A 16 -9.72 3.36 0.31
CA LEU A 16 -9.74 4.81 0.09
C LEU A 16 -10.57 5.53 1.15
N LEU A 17 -10.38 6.85 1.28
CA LEU A 17 -10.98 7.67 2.32
C LEU A 17 -12.52 7.68 2.31
N GLU A 18 -13.14 7.60 1.14
CA GLU A 18 -14.60 7.63 1.00
C GLU A 18 -15.23 6.22 1.10
N ASP A 19 -14.45 5.19 1.46
CA ASP A 19 -14.84 3.77 1.42
C ASP A 19 -15.42 3.33 0.07
N THR A 20 -15.18 4.11 -0.99
CA THR A 20 -15.73 3.94 -2.33
C THR A 20 -15.07 2.78 -3.09
N GLU A 21 -13.81 2.47 -2.78
CA GLU A 21 -13.05 1.44 -3.48
C GLU A 21 -11.99 0.79 -2.59
N ILE A 22 -11.70 -0.48 -2.88
CA ILE A 22 -10.60 -1.25 -2.31
C ILE A 22 -9.61 -1.55 -3.45
N LEU A 23 -8.40 -1.03 -3.34
CA LEU A 23 -7.33 -1.30 -4.28
C LEU A 23 -6.55 -2.54 -3.83
N GLU A 24 -6.35 -3.50 -4.73
CA GLU A 24 -5.43 -4.62 -4.50
C GLU A 24 -4.01 -4.22 -4.89
N CYS A 25 -3.05 -4.51 -4.03
CA CYS A 25 -1.64 -4.17 -4.25
C CYS A 25 -0.75 -5.39 -3.97
N GLU A 26 0.28 -5.55 -4.80
CA GLU A 26 1.36 -6.51 -4.59
C GLU A 26 2.67 -5.74 -4.46
N PHE A 27 3.49 -6.07 -3.46
CA PHE A 27 4.78 -5.43 -3.27
C PHE A 27 5.85 -6.42 -2.87
N HIS A 28 7.08 -6.13 -3.29
CA HIS A 28 8.23 -6.94 -2.93
C HIS A 28 8.67 -6.66 -1.49
N PRO A 29 9.09 -7.67 -0.70
CA PRO A 29 9.57 -7.49 0.68
C PRO A 29 10.69 -6.47 0.86
N SER A 30 11.47 -6.20 -0.20
CA SER A 30 12.53 -5.19 -0.16
C SER A 30 12.03 -3.75 -0.30
N TYR A 31 10.77 -3.54 -0.67
CA TYR A 31 10.18 -2.21 -0.86
C TYR A 31 9.75 -1.62 0.48
N LYS A 32 10.08 -0.34 0.68
CA LYS A 32 9.63 0.43 1.85
C LYS A 32 8.16 0.83 1.69
N GLY A 33 7.48 1.11 2.79
CA GLY A 33 6.07 1.57 2.77
C GLY A 33 5.81 2.80 1.90
N LYS A 34 6.81 3.69 1.73
CA LYS A 34 6.73 4.84 0.81
C LYS A 34 6.41 4.42 -0.63
N TYR A 35 6.96 3.30 -1.10
CA TYR A 35 6.68 2.78 -2.42
C TYR A 35 5.18 2.48 -2.60
N LEU A 36 4.54 1.91 -1.58
CA LEU A 36 3.11 1.59 -1.65
C LEU A 36 2.26 2.86 -1.75
N LEU A 37 2.60 3.90 -0.98
CA LEU A 37 1.92 5.19 -1.05
C LEU A 37 2.09 5.85 -2.43
N GLU A 38 3.32 5.91 -2.94
CA GLU A 38 3.60 6.44 -4.27
C GLU A 38 2.85 5.68 -5.36
N HIS A 39 2.81 4.35 -5.26
CA HIS A 39 2.10 3.49 -6.20
C HIS A 39 0.59 3.77 -6.22
N VAL A 40 -0.04 3.87 -5.04
CA VAL A 40 -1.47 4.19 -4.93
C VAL A 40 -1.76 5.60 -5.47
N CYS A 41 -0.95 6.60 -5.11
CA CYS A 41 -1.12 7.96 -5.62
C CYS A 41 -0.98 8.01 -7.15
N GLN A 42 -0.05 7.26 -7.74
CA GLN A 42 0.08 7.16 -9.19
C GLN A 42 -1.16 6.55 -9.85
N GLN A 43 -1.72 5.46 -9.29
CA GLN A 43 -2.94 4.84 -9.82
C GLN A 43 -4.15 5.78 -9.77
N LEU A 44 -4.26 6.58 -8.71
CA LEU A 44 -5.32 7.58 -8.53
C LEU A 44 -5.03 8.91 -9.22
N ASN A 45 -3.89 9.01 -9.94
CA ASN A 45 -3.46 10.21 -10.63
C ASN A 45 -3.33 11.44 -9.70
N LEU A 46 -2.92 11.22 -8.45
CA LEU A 46 -2.70 12.22 -7.41
C LEU A 46 -1.26 12.76 -7.49
N THR A 47 -1.12 14.07 -7.62
CA THR A 47 0.17 14.76 -7.75
C THR A 47 0.79 15.14 -6.40
N GLU A 48 -0.04 15.35 -5.37
CA GLU A 48 0.37 15.91 -4.09
C GLU A 48 0.53 14.84 -3.01
N ILE A 49 1.50 13.93 -3.19
CA ILE A 49 1.71 12.73 -2.33
C ILE A 49 1.95 13.09 -0.85
N ASP A 50 2.57 14.25 -0.58
CA ASP A 50 2.95 14.67 0.78
C ASP A 50 1.73 15.00 1.68
N TYR A 51 0.53 15.16 1.09
CA TYR A 51 -0.71 15.35 1.86
C TYR A 51 -1.39 14.04 2.24
N PHE A 52 -0.95 12.92 1.67
CA PHE A 52 -1.55 11.62 1.86
C PHE A 52 -0.64 10.70 2.69
N GLY A 53 -1.27 9.76 3.40
CA GLY A 53 -0.58 8.76 4.18
C GLY A 53 -1.37 7.46 4.20
N LEU A 54 -0.67 6.36 4.41
CA LEU A 54 -1.28 5.04 4.60
C LEU A 54 -1.29 4.69 6.08
N ARG A 55 -2.44 4.18 6.55
CA ARG A 55 -2.55 3.62 7.90
C ARG A 55 -2.72 2.12 7.81
N TYR A 56 -1.85 1.40 8.53
CA TYR A 56 -2.02 -0.04 8.70
C TYR A 56 -3.07 -0.34 9.76
N VAL A 57 -3.93 -1.31 9.49
CA VAL A 57 -4.90 -1.86 10.44
C VAL A 57 -4.54 -3.33 10.60
N ASP A 58 -4.19 -3.73 11.81
CA ASP A 58 -3.90 -5.12 12.11
C ASP A 58 -5.17 -5.97 12.24
N ALA A 59 -5.00 -7.28 12.43
CA ALA A 59 -6.11 -8.22 12.61
C ALA A 59 -6.96 -7.95 13.87
N GLY A 60 -6.44 -7.17 14.83
CA GLY A 60 -7.18 -6.72 16.01
C GLY A 60 -8.01 -5.46 15.76
N GLY A 61 -7.97 -4.90 14.54
CA GLY A 61 -8.62 -3.62 14.22
C GLY A 61 -7.91 -2.43 14.86
N GLN A 62 -6.72 -2.63 15.44
CA GLN A 62 -5.99 -1.58 16.10
C GLN A 62 -5.40 -0.67 15.03
N ARG A 63 -5.77 0.60 15.10
CA ARG A 63 -5.21 1.66 14.27
C ARG A 63 -3.96 2.14 15.00
N VAL A 64 -2.77 1.87 14.45
CA VAL A 64 -1.54 2.47 14.98
C VAL A 64 -1.68 3.99 14.81
N SER A 65 -2.05 4.69 15.88
CA SER A 65 -1.92 6.13 16.00
C SER A 65 -0.56 6.36 16.63
N ASP A 66 0.36 6.93 15.86
CA ASP A 66 1.65 7.40 16.37
C ASP A 66 1.40 8.20 17.67
N THR A 67 1.92 7.70 18.79
CA THR A 67 2.04 8.41 20.06
C THR A 67 3.47 8.91 20.19
#